data_AF-A0A951PLA6-F1
#
_entry.id   AF-A0A951PLA6-F1
#
_cell.length_a   1.000
_cell.length_b   1.000
_cell.length_c   1.000
_cell.angle_alpha   90.00
_cell.angle_beta   90.00
_cell.angle_gamma   90.00
#
_symmetry.space_group_name_H-M   'P 1'
#
loop_
_entity.id
_entity.type
_entity.pdbx_description
1 polymer ?
#
loop_
_entity_poly.entity_id
_entity_poly.type
_entity_poly.pdbx_seq_one_letter_code
_entity_poly.pdbx_strand_id
1 'polypeptide(L)'
;MSENDEPKQFFRHEKLDEDRLFVEVPAEQKLPYQERIPSGYDPMGEIYLRGRAYRSLSGGTIPWWVLITGWLVFGSPALLVLITAIASASFTMLPALAITAIPLLILWRGTLAKLSSTKPRRR
;
A
#
# COMPACT_ATOMS: atom_id res chain seq x y z
N MET A 1 -5.04 57.18 32.82
CA MET A 1 -5.25 55.76 33.19
C MET A 1 -6.61 55.72 33.87
N SER A 2 -7.68 55.14 33.35
CA SER A 2 -7.83 54.07 32.35
C SER A 2 -9.14 54.34 31.57
N GLU A 3 -9.05 54.44 30.24
CA GLU A 3 -10.21 54.37 29.34
C GLU A 3 -10.61 52.89 29.23
N ASN A 4 -11.85 52.55 29.58
CA ASN A 4 -12.39 51.21 29.42
C ASN A 4 -13.08 51.12 28.05
N ASP A 5 -12.44 50.46 27.09
CA ASP A 5 -13.03 50.07 25.82
C ASP A 5 -14.07 48.96 26.03
N GLU A 6 -15.34 49.32 26.03
CA GLU A 6 -16.42 48.32 25.93
C GLU A 6 -16.49 47.76 24.49
N PRO A 7 -16.53 46.42 24.32
CA PRO A 7 -16.56 45.81 23.00
C PRO A 7 -17.89 46.10 22.30
N LYS A 8 -17.85 46.84 21.18
CA LYS A 8 -19.01 47.09 20.31
C LYS A 8 -19.60 45.76 19.83
N GLN A 9 -20.77 45.41 20.34
CA GLN A 9 -21.56 44.27 19.89
C GLN A 9 -22.20 44.62 18.54
N PHE A 10 -21.61 44.12 17.45
CA PHE A 10 -22.04 44.42 16.07
C PHE A 10 -23.33 43.72 15.64
N PHE A 11 -23.78 42.70 16.38
CA PHE A 11 -25.03 42.00 16.10
C PHE A 11 -26.14 42.57 16.98
N ARG A 12 -26.94 43.48 16.42
CA ARG A 12 -28.23 43.85 17.02
C ARG A 12 -29.04 42.56 17.19
N HIS A 13 -29.63 42.38 18.37
CA HIS A 13 -30.57 41.31 18.65
C HIS A 13 -31.86 41.54 17.87
N GLU A 14 -31.81 41.40 16.54
CA GLU A 14 -33.00 41.15 15.75
C GLU A 14 -33.53 39.79 16.20
N LYS A 15 -34.73 39.81 16.80
CA LYS A 15 -35.52 38.61 17.06
C LYS A 15 -35.81 37.97 15.71
N LEU A 16 -34.90 37.10 15.28
CA LEU A 16 -35.11 36.22 14.14
C LEU A 16 -36.31 35.33 14.51
N ASP A 17 -37.42 35.49 13.78
CA ASP A 17 -38.58 34.59 13.86
C ASP A 17 -38.05 33.16 13.61
N GLU A 18 -37.98 32.35 14.67
CA GLU A 18 -37.56 30.94 14.60
C GLU A 18 -38.41 30.17 13.58
N ASP A 19 -39.65 30.60 13.36
CA ASP A 19 -40.61 30.00 12.43
C ASP A 19 -40.31 30.25 10.94
N ARG A 20 -39.28 31.04 10.60
CA ARG A 20 -38.92 31.35 9.20
C ARG A 20 -37.47 31.03 8.82
N LEU A 21 -36.69 30.44 9.72
CA LEU A 21 -35.32 30.01 9.44
C LEU A 21 -35.32 28.65 8.71
N PHE A 22 -35.69 28.68 7.43
CA PHE A 22 -35.50 27.55 6.53
C PHE A 22 -34.08 27.58 5.98
N VAL A 23 -33.20 26.79 6.58
CA VAL A 23 -31.89 26.49 6.00
C VAL A 23 -32.08 25.39 4.98
N GLU A 24 -32.16 25.75 3.70
CA GLU A 24 -32.17 24.79 2.61
C GLU A 24 -30.80 24.09 2.54
N VAL A 25 -30.67 22.96 3.22
CA VAL A 25 -29.49 22.10 3.09
C VAL A 25 -29.63 21.32 1.78
N PRO A 26 -28.73 21.51 0.81
CA PRO A 26 -28.80 20.76 -0.44
C PRO A 26 -28.71 19.26 -0.16
N ALA A 27 -29.66 18.50 -0.70
CA ALA A 27 -29.74 17.05 -0.51
C ALA A 27 -28.52 16.31 -1.11
N GLU A 28 -27.85 16.92 -2.08
CA GLU A 28 -26.64 16.37 -2.71
C GLU A 28 -25.38 17.11 -2.23
N GLN A 29 -24.84 16.66 -1.10
CA GLN A 29 -23.46 16.98 -0.76
C GLN A 29 -22.52 16.22 -1.70
N LYS A 30 -22.05 16.88 -2.76
CA LYS A 30 -20.96 16.33 -3.58
C LYS A 30 -19.74 16.17 -2.69
N LEU A 31 -19.27 14.94 -2.53
CA LEU A 31 -18.03 14.68 -1.79
C LEU A 31 -16.92 15.54 -2.42
N PRO A 32 -16.18 16.34 -1.61
CA PRO A 32 -15.15 17.25 -2.13
C PRO A 32 -14.02 16.50 -2.85
N TYR A 33 -13.88 15.20 -2.58
CA TYR A 33 -12.97 14.30 -3.25
C TYR A 33 -13.73 13.13 -3.86
N GLN A 34 -13.90 13.18 -5.19
CA GLN A 34 -14.21 11.98 -5.95
C GLN A 34 -12.88 11.26 -6.20
N GLU A 35 -12.67 10.11 -5.56
CA GLU A 35 -11.48 9.29 -5.79
C GLU A 35 -11.42 8.88 -7.27
N ARG A 36 -10.63 9.62 -8.06
CA ARG A 36 -10.39 9.29 -9.46
C ARG A 36 -9.52 8.04 -9.47
N ILE A 37 -10.03 6.95 -10.02
CA ILE A 37 -9.24 5.75 -10.24
C ILE A 37 -8.08 6.15 -11.17
N PRO A 38 -6.82 6.07 -10.71
CA PRO A 38 -5.69 6.54 -11.50
C PRO A 38 -5.59 5.69 -12.76
N SER A 39 -5.77 6.33 -13.91
CA SER A 39 -5.56 5.71 -15.21
C SER A 39 -4.06 5.64 -15.46
N GLY A 40 -3.53 4.46 -15.75
CA GLY A 40 -2.10 4.27 -16.06
C GLY A 40 -1.61 4.95 -17.35
N TYR A 41 -2.46 5.74 -18.01
CA TYR A 41 -2.14 6.49 -19.23
C TYR A 41 -1.49 7.85 -18.94
N ASP A 42 -1.66 8.40 -17.73
CA ASP A 42 -0.98 9.62 -17.31
C ASP A 42 0.29 9.23 -16.54
N PRO A 43 1.47 9.85 -16.80
CA PRO A 43 2.69 9.61 -16.03
C PRO A 43 2.49 9.67 -14.51
N MET A 44 1.60 10.54 -14.01
CA MET A 44 1.32 10.62 -12.58
C MET A 44 0.54 9.39 -12.08
N GLY A 45 -0.40 8.89 -12.89
CA GLY A 45 -1.16 7.67 -12.61
C GLY A 45 -0.29 6.42 -12.62
N GLU A 46 0.68 6.34 -13.53
CA GLU A 46 1.64 5.24 -13.63
C GLU A 46 2.52 5.13 -12.37
N ILE A 47 3.07 6.24 -11.88
CA ILE A 47 3.87 6.28 -10.65
C ILE A 47 3.03 5.81 -9.45
N TYR A 48 1.78 6.27 -9.36
CA TYR A 48 0.87 5.87 -8.28
C TYR A 48 0.58 4.36 -8.33
N LEU A 49 0.26 3.81 -9.51
CA LEU A 49 0.00 2.38 -9.69
C LEU A 49 1.22 1.52 -9.36
N ARG A 50 2.41 1.93 -9.80
CA ARG A 50 3.67 1.27 -9.43
C ARG A 50 3.90 1.30 -7.93
N GLY A 51 3.77 2.47 -7.29
CA GLY A 51 3.91 2.60 -5.84
C GLY A 51 2.92 1.72 -5.06
N ARG A 52 1.67 1.63 -5.54
CA ARG A 52 0.65 0.75 -4.97
C ARG A 52 1.03 -0.72 -5.15
N ALA A 53 1.52 -1.11 -6.32
CA ALA A 53 1.98 -2.47 -6.60
C ALA A 53 3.14 -2.85 -5.66
N TYR A 54 4.16 -2.00 -5.51
CA TYR A 54 5.27 -2.24 -4.58
C TYR A 54 4.83 -2.34 -3.12
N ARG A 55 3.90 -1.48 -2.66
CA ARG A 55 3.33 -1.58 -1.31
C ARG A 55 2.55 -2.88 -1.11
N SER A 56 1.78 -3.30 -2.11
CA SER A 56 1.04 -4.58 -2.06
C SER A 56 1.98 -5.79 -2.02
N LEU A 57 3.09 -5.76 -2.76
CA LEU A 57 4.13 -6.78 -2.72
C LEU A 57 4.78 -6.87 -1.32
N SER A 58 5.06 -5.74 -0.68
CA SER A 58 5.59 -5.71 0.69
C SER A 58 4.56 -6.04 1.78
N GLY A 59 3.27 -5.89 1.49
CA GLY A 59 2.18 -6.07 2.44
C GLY A 59 1.66 -7.50 2.57
N GLY A 60 2.28 -8.48 1.92
CA GLY A 60 1.85 -9.88 1.98
C GLY A 60 0.54 -10.15 1.23
N THR A 61 0.07 -9.27 0.34
CA THR A 61 -1.15 -9.53 -0.45
C THR A 61 -0.89 -10.37 -1.70
N ILE A 62 0.35 -10.84 -1.90
CA ILE A 62 0.74 -11.72 -3.01
C ILE A 62 -0.14 -12.99 -3.01
N PRO A 63 -0.73 -13.39 -4.15
CA PRO A 63 -1.50 -14.63 -4.24
C PRO A 63 -0.63 -15.84 -3.88
N TRP A 64 -1.19 -16.79 -3.12
CA TRP A 64 -0.44 -17.95 -2.64
C TRP A 64 0.10 -18.81 -3.80
N TRP A 65 -0.68 -18.92 -4.88
CA TRP A 65 -0.26 -19.60 -6.10
C TRP A 65 1.02 -19.01 -6.72
N VAL A 66 1.17 -17.68 -6.73
CA VAL A 66 2.36 -17.00 -7.28
C VAL A 66 3.61 -17.35 -6.47
N LEU A 67 3.48 -17.49 -5.14
CA LEU A 67 4.58 -17.92 -4.29
C LEU A 67 4.96 -19.38 -4.58
N ILE A 68 3.99 -20.28 -4.66
CA ILE A 68 4.24 -21.70 -4.98
C ILE A 68 4.93 -21.82 -6.34
N THR A 69 4.40 -21.18 -7.37
CA THR A 69 4.98 -21.25 -8.73
C THR A 69 6.36 -20.63 -8.77
N GLY A 70 6.58 -19.52 -8.06
CA GLY A 70 7.90 -18.91 -7.94
C GLY A 70 8.91 -19.84 -7.27
N TRP A 71 8.53 -20.51 -6.19
CA TRP A 71 9.39 -21.52 -5.55
C TRP A 71 9.71 -22.69 -6.47
N LEU A 72 8.75 -23.14 -7.28
CA LEU A 72 8.97 -24.23 -8.21
C LEU A 72 9.90 -23.82 -9.36
N VAL A 73 9.64 -22.66 -9.97
CA VAL A 73 10.38 -22.16 -11.13
C VAL A 73 11.80 -21.70 -10.77
N PHE A 74 11.97 -21.00 -9.64
CA PHE A 74 13.28 -20.48 -9.23
C PHE A 74 14.02 -21.43 -8.28
N GLY A 75 13.31 -22.25 -7.50
CA GLY A 75 13.91 -23.23 -6.60
C GLY A 75 14.46 -24.46 -7.33
N SER A 76 13.79 -24.93 -8.38
CA SER A 76 14.27 -26.07 -9.19
C SER A 76 15.68 -25.87 -9.77
N PRO A 77 15.97 -24.78 -10.52
CA PRO A 77 17.30 -24.55 -11.06
C PRO A 77 18.35 -24.32 -9.97
N ALA A 78 17.99 -23.62 -8.88
CA ALA A 78 18.90 -23.44 -7.75
C ALA A 78 19.27 -24.76 -7.06
N LEU A 79 18.32 -25.69 -6.92
CA LEU A 79 18.57 -27.04 -6.41
C LEU A 79 19.51 -27.82 -7.34
N LEU A 80 19.32 -27.75 -8.65
CA LEU A 80 20.21 -28.40 -9.62
C LEU A 80 21.64 -27.85 -9.53
N VAL A 81 21.79 -26.52 -9.44
CA VAL A 81 23.10 -25.88 -9.27
C VAL A 81 23.73 -26.27 -7.93
N LEU A 82 22.96 -26.35 -6.86
CA LEU A 82 23.45 -26.79 -5.55
C LEU A 82 23.93 -28.24 -5.58
N ILE A 83 23.15 -29.16 -6.16
CA ILE A 83 23.52 -30.58 -6.26
C ILE A 83 24.79 -30.74 -7.10
N THR A 84 24.89 -30.05 -8.23
CA THR A 84 26.07 -30.11 -9.11
C THR A 84 27.30 -29.48 -8.47
N ALA A 85 27.14 -28.40 -7.70
CA ALA A 85 28.22 -27.80 -6.93
C ALA A 85 28.75 -28.76 -5.84
N ILE A 86 27.86 -29.45 -5.12
CA ILE A 86 28.25 -30.46 -4.12
C ILE A 86 28.93 -31.66 -4.79
N ALA A 87 28.35 -32.19 -5.86
CA ALA A 87 28.88 -33.36 -6.57
C ALA A 87 30.25 -33.11 -7.20
N SER A 88 30.50 -31.89 -7.68
CA SER A 88 31.79 -31.51 -8.28
C SER A 88 32.85 -31.10 -7.26
N ALA A 89 32.48 -30.93 -5.98
CA ALA A 89 33.35 -30.43 -4.91
C ALA A 89 34.18 -29.19 -5.31
N SER A 90 33.68 -28.39 -6.25
CA SER A 90 34.39 -27.28 -6.86
C SER A 90 33.82 -25.94 -6.42
N PHE A 91 34.70 -25.04 -5.99
CA PHE A 91 34.34 -23.67 -5.63
C PHE A 91 33.98 -22.79 -6.84
N THR A 92 34.26 -23.24 -8.07
CA THR A 92 33.98 -22.46 -9.28
C THR A 92 32.49 -22.20 -9.51
N MET A 93 31.61 -23.00 -8.91
CA MET A 93 30.15 -22.87 -9.02
C MET A 93 29.54 -21.87 -8.03
N LEU A 94 30.33 -21.32 -7.09
CA LEU A 94 29.85 -20.34 -6.10
C LEU A 94 29.20 -19.09 -6.73
N PRO A 95 29.74 -18.47 -7.79
CA PRO A 95 29.13 -17.30 -8.40
C PRO A 95 27.76 -17.61 -9.02
N ALA A 96 27.64 -18.75 -9.69
CA ALA A 96 26.37 -19.22 -10.26
C ALA A 96 25.33 -19.45 -9.16
N LEU A 97 25.76 -20.07 -8.06
CA LEU A 97 24.90 -20.31 -6.89
C LEU A 97 24.43 -18.99 -6.27
N ALA A 98 25.32 -18.00 -6.10
CA ALA A 98 24.97 -16.68 -5.59
C ALA A 98 23.91 -15.98 -6.46
N ILE A 99 24.05 -16.02 -7.79
CA ILE A 99 23.08 -15.42 -8.72
C ILE A 99 21.71 -16.11 -8.60
N THR A 100 21.69 -17.45 -8.58
CA THR A 100 20.43 -18.21 -8.44
C THR A 100 19.78 -18.04 -7.06
N ALA A 101 20.55 -17.72 -6.02
CA ALA A 101 20.03 -17.47 -4.68
C ALA A 101 19.30 -16.13 -4.54
N ILE A 102 19.59 -15.13 -5.37
CA ILE A 102 18.93 -13.81 -5.31
C ILE A 102 17.39 -13.90 -5.40
N PRO A 103 16.80 -14.53 -6.46
CA PRO A 103 15.33 -14.65 -6.55
C PRO A 103 14.75 -15.49 -5.41
N LEU A 104 15.48 -16.49 -4.91
CA LEU A 104 15.09 -17.29 -3.74
C LEU A 104 14.99 -16.44 -2.47
N LEU A 105 15.95 -15.55 -2.22
CA LEU A 105 15.90 -14.62 -1.09
C LEU A 105 14.70 -13.67 -1.18
N ILE A 106 14.39 -13.19 -2.38
CA ILE A 106 13.21 -12.34 -2.61
C ILE A 106 11.92 -13.12 -2.31
N LEU A 107 11.81 -14.35 -2.84
CA LEU A 107 10.69 -15.26 -2.58
C LEU A 107 10.53 -15.57 -1.09
N TRP A 108 11.63 -15.83 -0.39
CA TRP A 108 11.66 -16.08 1.04
C TRP A 108 11.15 -14.88 1.85
N ARG A 109 11.57 -13.66 1.50
CA ARG A 109 11.02 -12.45 2.15
C ARG A 109 9.53 -12.27 1.87
N GLY A 110 9.10 -12.58 0.64
CA GLY A 110 7.69 -12.55 0.26
C GLY A 110 6.84 -13.58 1.02
N THR A 111 7.32 -14.82 1.19
CA THR A 111 6.63 -15.84 1.98
C THR A 111 6.58 -15.47 3.45
N LEU A 112 7.66 -14.95 4.02
CA LEU A 112 7.67 -14.47 5.41
C LEU A 112 6.67 -13.33 5.63
N ALA A 113 6.62 -12.34 4.73
CA ALA A 113 5.65 -11.24 4.81
C ALA A 113 4.20 -11.74 4.66
N LYS A 114 3.98 -12.73 3.80
CA LYS A 114 2.66 -13.37 3.66
C LYS A 114 2.23 -14.04 4.96
N LEU A 115 3.12 -14.84 5.56
CA LEU A 115 2.84 -15.56 6.80
C LEU A 115 2.64 -14.61 7.98
N SER A 116 3.44 -13.55 8.09
CA SER A 116 3.33 -12.57 9.18
C SER A 116 2.08 -11.69 9.11
N SER A 117 1.57 -11.41 7.91
CA SER A 117 0.34 -10.63 7.71
C SER A 117 -0.95 -11.37 8.07
N THR A 118 -0.87 -12.67 8.37
CA THR A 118 -2.01 -13.50 8.80
C THR A 118 -2.33 -13.24 10.26
N LYS A 119 -2.57 -11.99 10.64
CA LYS A 119 -3.12 -11.65 11.95
C LYS A 119 -4.62 -11.97 11.91
N PRO A 120 -5.18 -12.74 12.85
CA PRO A 120 -6.59 -13.10 12.82
C PRO A 120 -7.43 -11.84 12.90
N ARG A 121 -8.17 -11.58 11.83
CA ARG A 121 -9.21 -10.55 11.75
C ARG A 121 -10.28 -10.96 12.77
N ARG A 122 -10.18 -10.45 14.01
CA ARG A 122 -11.25 -10.57 15.01
C ARG A 122 -12.49 -9.94 14.39
N ARG A 123 -13.46 -10.80 14.06
CA ARG A 123 -14.85 -10.43 13.82
C ARG A 123 -15.47 -9.97 15.12
#